data_AF-A0A819X794-F1
#
_entry.id   AF-A0A819X794-F1
#
_cell.length_a   1.000
_cell.length_b   1.000
_cell.length_c   1.000
_cell.angle_alpha   90.00
_cell.angle_beta   90.00
_cell.angle_gamma   90.00
#
_symmetry.space_group_name_H-M   'P 1'
#
loop_
_entity.id
_entity.type
_entity.pdbx_description
1 polymer ?
#
loop_
_entity_poly.entity_id
_entity_poly.type
_entity_poly.pdbx_seq_one_letter_code
_entity_poly.pdbx_strand_id
1 'polypeptide(L)'
;MHLTQKVPFSHESSRPFPMKQSLPLIKKLKPYQVKEIEESKNDNELDMQQVWLCNRGILIYVGQNESEQCLCPPNYYGDRCQYQNQRVSLTLQLRNENFEKLNVIGIIVTLVDDTGFIHSYEQFTYIPVRDCNTKFNIYLLYQDRPKNITKNYTIHIDAYDKIDLLYLTSWTLP
;
A
#
# COMPACT_ATOMS: atom_id res chain seq x y z
N MET A 1 42.23 -13.13 -7.20
CA MET A 1 41.53 -13.71 -6.02
C MET A 1 41.19 -12.54 -5.10
N HIS A 2 40.05 -11.88 -5.35
CA HIS A 2 39.61 -10.74 -4.53
C HIS A 2 38.44 -11.20 -3.66
N LEU A 3 38.66 -11.26 -2.34
CA LEU A 3 37.60 -11.46 -1.37
C LEU A 3 36.78 -10.17 -1.24
N THR A 4 35.53 -10.19 -1.68
CA THR A 4 34.54 -9.19 -1.30
C THR A 4 34.01 -9.50 0.09
N GLN A 5 34.34 -8.62 1.04
CA GLN A 5 33.86 -8.66 2.42
C GLN A 5 32.33 -8.48 2.44
N LYS A 6 31.61 -9.44 3.03
CA LYS A 6 30.17 -9.33 3.29
C LYS A 6 29.97 -8.30 4.40
N VAL A 7 29.22 -7.24 4.12
CA VAL A 7 28.73 -6.32 5.15
C VAL A 7 27.47 -6.93 5.76
N PRO A 8 27.43 -7.22 7.08
CA PRO A 8 26.23 -7.72 7.73
C PRO A 8 25.17 -6.60 7.79
N PHE A 9 23.90 -6.98 7.64
CA PHE A 9 22.78 -6.08 7.88
C PHE A 9 22.82 -5.59 9.33
N SER A 10 23.05 -4.29 9.54
CA SER A 10 22.87 -3.65 10.84
C SER A 10 21.45 -3.10 10.94
N HIS A 11 20.82 -3.25 12.11
CA HIS A 11 19.49 -2.71 12.42
C HIS A 11 19.43 -1.17 12.50
N GLU A 12 20.52 -0.47 12.20
CA GLU A 12 20.70 0.96 12.50
C GLU A 12 20.39 1.89 11.31
N SER A 13 19.95 1.38 10.16
CA SER A 13 19.59 2.21 9.00
C SER A 13 18.16 2.77 9.01
N SER A 14 17.36 2.45 10.04
CA SER A 14 16.03 3.04 10.20
C SER A 14 16.13 4.34 10.98
N ARG A 15 15.65 5.45 10.40
CA ARG A 15 15.49 6.72 11.13
C ARG A 15 14.65 6.44 12.40
N PRO A 16 15.05 6.95 13.58
CA PRO A 16 14.27 6.76 14.79
C PRO A 16 12.89 7.40 14.62
N PHE A 17 11.87 6.70 15.09
CA PHE A 17 10.51 7.25 15.25
C PHE A 17 10.60 8.58 16.02
N PRO A 18 9.88 9.64 15.60
CA PRO A 18 9.88 10.88 16.34
C PRO A 18 9.49 10.63 17.80
N MET A 19 10.34 11.08 18.72
CA MET A 19 10.12 11.03 20.16
C MET A 19 8.76 11.66 20.49
N LYS A 20 8.00 10.97 21.34
CA LYS A 20 6.68 11.37 21.87
C LYS A 20 6.60 12.89 22.05
N GLN A 21 5.84 13.56 21.18
CA GLN A 21 5.26 14.83 21.56
C GLN A 21 4.32 14.55 22.74
N SER A 22 4.44 15.33 23.81
CA SER A 22 3.57 15.22 24.96
C SER A 22 2.13 15.33 24.49
N LEU A 23 1.37 14.25 24.66
CA LEU A 23 -0.06 14.23 24.45
C LEU A 23 -0.68 15.35 25.31
N PRO A 24 -1.49 16.25 24.75
CA PRO A 24 -2.27 17.15 25.57
C PRO A 24 -3.12 16.34 26.54
N LEU A 25 -3.18 16.80 27.80
CA LEU A 25 -3.99 16.21 28.87
C LEU A 25 -5.37 15.84 28.33
N ILE A 26 -5.66 14.54 28.30
CA ILE A 26 -6.96 14.00 27.90
C ILE A 26 -7.99 14.54 28.90
N LYS A 27 -8.66 15.64 28.55
CA LYS A 27 -9.92 16.01 29.20
C LYS A 27 -10.85 14.84 28.94
N LYS A 28 -11.37 14.23 30.03
CA LYS A 28 -12.26 13.06 30.00
C LYS A 28 -13.20 13.15 28.81
N LEU A 29 -12.93 12.34 27.77
CA LEU A 29 -13.84 12.14 26.66
C LEU A 29 -15.13 11.61 27.27
N LYS A 30 -16.23 12.33 27.07
CA LYS A 30 -17.55 11.79 27.43
C LYS A 30 -17.73 10.49 26.65
N PRO A 31 -18.26 9.43 27.28
CA PRO A 31 -18.45 8.16 26.60
C PRO A 31 -19.27 8.39 25.34
N TYR A 32 -18.79 7.82 24.24
CA TYR A 32 -19.51 7.74 22.97
C TYR A 32 -20.84 7.04 23.24
N GLN A 33 -21.92 7.82 23.29
CA GLN A 33 -23.26 7.28 23.38
C GLN A 33 -23.65 6.86 21.97
N VAL A 34 -23.72 5.55 21.74
CA VAL A 34 -24.41 5.01 20.55
C VAL A 34 -25.86 5.44 20.70
N LYS A 35 -26.29 6.43 19.92
CA LYS A 35 -27.71 6.74 19.82
C LYS A 35 -28.35 5.59 19.05
N GLU A 36 -29.26 4.88 19.70
CA GLU A 36 -30.22 4.02 19.00
C GLU A 36 -30.94 4.89 17.97
N ILE A 37 -30.95 4.42 16.72
CA ILE A 37 -31.68 5.08 15.64
C ILE A 37 -33.16 4.78 15.89
N GLU A 38 -33.85 5.66 16.60
CA GLU A 38 -35.30 5.71 16.53
C GLU A 38 -35.68 6.22 15.14
N GLU A 39 -36.36 5.36 14.37
CA GLU A 39 -36.95 5.67 13.07
C GLU A 39 -37.95 6.82 13.21
N SER A 40 -37.45 8.05 13.10
CA SER A 40 -38.28 9.20 12.75
C SER A 40 -38.01 9.55 11.30
N LYS A 41 -38.96 9.18 10.44
CA LYS A 41 -39.06 9.65 9.07
C LYS A 41 -39.12 11.17 9.06
N ASN A 42 -37.97 11.79 8.84
CA ASN A 42 -37.87 13.03 8.12
C ASN A 42 -36.80 12.79 7.07
N ASP A 43 -37.25 12.26 5.92
CA ASP A 43 -36.45 12.17 4.71
C ASP A 43 -36.20 13.60 4.20
N ASN A 44 -35.33 14.33 4.91
CA ASN A 44 -34.57 15.38 4.29
C ASN A 44 -33.69 14.66 3.28
N GLU A 45 -34.16 14.68 2.04
CA GLU A 45 -33.43 14.32 0.82
C GLU A 45 -31.93 14.55 1.07
N LEU A 46 -31.19 13.46 1.31
CA LEU A 46 -29.74 13.49 1.32
C LEU A 46 -29.37 14.11 -0.03
N ASP A 47 -29.00 15.39 0.00
CA ASP A 47 -28.79 16.18 -1.19
C ASP A 47 -27.89 15.36 -2.10
N MET A 48 -28.43 14.97 -3.27
CA MET A 48 -27.70 14.12 -4.21
C MET A 48 -26.32 14.71 -4.52
N GLN A 49 -26.13 16.04 -4.39
CA GLN A 49 -24.82 16.68 -4.53
C GLN A 49 -23.80 16.28 -3.46
N GLN A 50 -24.21 16.03 -2.21
CA GLN A 50 -23.31 15.61 -1.13
C GLN A 50 -22.77 14.18 -1.35
N VAL A 51 -23.58 13.29 -1.94
CA VAL A 51 -23.17 11.91 -2.27
C VAL A 51 -22.03 11.88 -3.30
N TRP A 52 -22.00 12.83 -4.23
CA TRP A 52 -20.99 12.89 -5.29
C TRP A 52 -19.75 13.74 -4.96
N LEU A 53 -19.74 14.45 -3.82
CA LEU A 53 -18.70 15.41 -3.49
C LEU A 53 -17.29 14.79 -3.51
N CYS A 54 -17.15 13.57 -2.98
CA CYS A 54 -15.87 12.88 -2.90
C CYS A 54 -15.64 11.84 -3.99
N ASN A 55 -16.47 11.80 -5.05
CA ASN A 55 -16.40 10.81 -6.12
C ASN A 55 -16.28 9.35 -5.61
N ARG A 56 -15.05 8.83 -5.52
CA ARG A 56 -14.72 7.47 -5.04
C ARG A 56 -14.14 7.41 -3.61
N GLY A 57 -14.08 8.56 -2.95
CA GLY A 57 -13.65 8.73 -1.58
C GLY A 57 -14.81 8.77 -0.60
N ILE A 58 -14.47 9.01 0.66
CA ILE A 58 -15.41 9.10 1.76
C ILE A 58 -15.45 10.55 2.23
N LEU A 59 -16.64 11.15 2.24
CA LEU A 59 -16.86 12.48 2.83
C LEU A 59 -16.78 12.38 4.35
N ILE A 60 -15.96 13.25 4.95
CA ILE A 60 -15.86 13.43 6.38
C ILE A 60 -15.99 14.91 6.72
N TYR A 61 -16.40 15.18 7.96
CA TYR A 61 -16.47 16.53 8.51
C TYR A 61 -15.43 16.64 9.62
N VAL A 62 -14.56 17.64 9.54
CA VAL A 62 -13.40 17.80 10.43
C VAL A 62 -13.50 19.09 11.23
N GLY A 63 -13.18 19.01 12.52
CA GLY A 63 -13.14 20.17 13.41
C GLY A 63 -14.52 20.62 13.92
N GLN A 64 -14.52 21.71 14.70
CA GLN A 64 -15.74 22.25 15.31
C GLN A 64 -16.66 22.95 14.30
N ASN A 65 -16.09 23.39 13.17
CA ASN A 65 -16.82 24.04 12.09
C ASN A 65 -17.35 23.03 11.05
N GLU A 66 -17.19 21.72 11.29
CA GLU A 66 -17.60 20.65 10.39
C GLU A 66 -17.12 20.90 8.95
N SER A 67 -15.82 21.19 8.77
CA SER A 67 -15.29 21.41 7.42
C SER A 67 -15.30 20.12 6.62
N GLU A 68 -15.93 20.14 5.45
CA GLU A 68 -15.97 19.02 4.52
C GLU A 68 -14.58 18.68 3.99
N GLN A 69 -14.21 17.41 4.09
CA GLN A 69 -12.97 16.88 3.55
C GLN A 69 -13.20 15.48 2.97
N CYS A 70 -12.47 15.12 1.92
CA CYS A 70 -12.53 13.79 1.33
C CYS A 70 -11.34 12.93 1.74
N LEU A 71 -11.62 11.74 2.24
CA LEU A 71 -10.62 10.68 2.38
C LEU A 71 -10.56 9.88 1.08
N CYS A 72 -9.45 10.05 0.36
CA CYS A 72 -9.27 9.37 -0.92
C CYS A 72 -8.62 7.98 -0.75
N PRO A 73 -9.14 6.95 -1.45
CA PRO A 73 -8.43 5.68 -1.55
C PRO A 73 -7.08 5.90 -2.27
N PRO A 74 -6.08 5.01 -2.10
CA PRO A 74 -4.73 5.19 -2.65
C PRO A 74 -4.67 5.42 -4.17
N ASN A 75 -5.65 4.87 -4.91
CA ASN A 75 -5.78 4.99 -6.36
C ASN A 75 -6.28 6.37 -6.83
N TYR A 76 -6.73 7.25 -5.93
CA TYR A 76 -7.30 8.55 -6.27
C TYR A 76 -6.75 9.67 -5.39
N TYR A 77 -6.75 10.89 -5.90
CA TYR A 77 -6.25 12.07 -5.19
C TYR A 77 -6.93 13.36 -5.65
N GLY A 78 -6.56 14.46 -5.00
CA GLY A 78 -7.25 15.76 -5.08
C GLY A 78 -8.29 15.91 -3.98
N ASP A 79 -8.75 17.13 -3.73
CA ASP A 79 -9.64 17.45 -2.61
C ASP A 79 -11.00 16.75 -2.69
N ARG A 80 -11.34 16.22 -3.87
CA ARG A 80 -12.59 15.47 -4.16
C ARG A 80 -12.32 14.07 -4.70
N CYS A 81 -11.09 13.57 -4.62
CA CYS A 81 -10.68 12.29 -5.19
C CYS A 81 -11.00 12.16 -6.70
N GLN A 82 -10.91 13.28 -7.41
CA GLN A 82 -11.30 13.40 -8.82
C GLN A 82 -10.21 12.91 -9.79
N TYR A 83 -8.96 12.84 -9.34
CA TYR A 83 -7.84 12.42 -10.17
C TYR A 83 -7.43 10.99 -9.87
N GLN A 84 -7.26 10.18 -10.90
CA GLN A 84 -6.77 8.82 -10.77
C GLN A 84 -5.25 8.80 -10.72
N ASN A 85 -4.69 8.07 -9.77
CA ASN A 85 -3.25 7.86 -9.68
C ASN A 85 -2.76 7.00 -10.86
N GLN A 86 -1.58 7.33 -11.36
CA GLN A 86 -0.91 6.53 -12.37
C GLN A 86 -0.37 5.25 -11.72
N ARG A 87 -0.38 4.16 -12.47
CA ARG A 87 0.01 2.84 -11.96
C ARG A 87 0.71 2.00 -13.01
N VAL A 88 1.51 1.06 -12.54
CA VAL A 88 2.00 -0.07 -13.32
C VAL A 88 1.10 -1.27 -13.03
N SER A 89 0.63 -1.93 -14.09
CA SER A 89 -0.16 -3.16 -13.97
C SER A 89 0.69 -4.32 -14.47
N LEU A 90 1.02 -5.25 -13.57
CA LEU A 90 1.89 -6.39 -13.85
C LEU A 90 1.11 -7.69 -13.63
N THR A 91 1.15 -8.59 -14.61
CA THR A 91 0.63 -9.95 -14.47
C THR A 91 1.79 -10.92 -14.44
N LEU A 92 1.95 -11.63 -13.31
CA LEU A 92 2.98 -12.64 -13.12
C LEU A 92 2.37 -14.04 -13.14
N GLN A 93 3.05 -14.97 -13.81
CA GLN A 93 2.79 -16.39 -13.68
C GLN A 93 4.12 -17.08 -13.42
N LEU A 94 4.25 -17.70 -12.25
CA LEU A 94 5.45 -18.41 -11.84
C LEU A 94 5.32 -19.88 -12.26
N ARG A 95 6.37 -20.42 -12.86
CA ARG A 95 6.46 -21.85 -13.20
C ARG A 95 7.40 -22.53 -12.21
N ASN A 96 7.03 -23.72 -11.76
CA ASN A 96 7.96 -24.56 -11.02
C ASN A 96 8.60 -25.55 -11.99
N GLU A 97 9.92 -25.47 -12.16
CA GLU A 97 10.65 -26.44 -13.00
C GLU A 97 11.16 -27.64 -12.19
N ASN A 98 11.13 -27.61 -10.85
CA ASN A 98 11.60 -28.69 -9.98
C ASN A 98 10.58 -29.03 -8.89
N PHE A 99 9.85 -30.14 -9.09
CA PHE A 99 8.72 -30.58 -8.24
C PHE A 99 9.11 -31.08 -6.84
N GLU A 100 10.40 -31.18 -6.52
CA GLU A 100 10.88 -31.89 -5.32
C GLU A 100 10.79 -31.07 -4.01
N LYS A 101 10.48 -29.77 -4.08
CA LYS A 101 10.38 -28.91 -2.89
C LYS A 101 8.99 -28.28 -2.74
N LEU A 102 8.29 -28.63 -1.66
CA LEU A 102 7.06 -27.99 -1.18
C LEU A 102 7.35 -26.66 -0.49
N ASN A 103 8.17 -25.80 -1.08
CA ASN A 103 8.55 -24.55 -0.45
C ASN A 103 7.41 -23.54 -0.55
N VAL A 104 7.04 -22.95 0.59
CA VAL A 104 6.14 -21.80 0.62
C VAL A 104 6.99 -20.58 0.31
N ILE A 105 6.78 -19.97 -0.85
CA ILE A 105 7.62 -18.88 -1.33
C ILE A 105 6.89 -17.55 -1.07
N GLY A 106 7.56 -16.62 -0.39
CA GLY A 106 7.14 -15.23 -0.32
C GLY A 106 7.68 -14.47 -1.52
N ILE A 107 6.81 -13.75 -2.22
CA ILE A 107 7.19 -12.86 -3.33
C ILE A 107 6.88 -11.43 -2.91
N ILE A 108 7.85 -10.54 -3.04
CA ILE A 108 7.68 -9.10 -2.88
C ILE A 108 7.95 -8.45 -4.23
N VAL A 109 7.03 -7.63 -4.70
CA VAL A 109 7.14 -6.86 -5.94
C VAL A 109 7.16 -5.39 -5.58
N THR A 110 8.21 -4.67 -5.96
CA THR A 110 8.49 -3.31 -5.53
C THR A 110 8.68 -2.40 -6.73
N LEU A 111 8.02 -1.25 -6.75
CA LEU A 111 8.26 -0.18 -7.72
C LEU A 111 9.26 0.81 -7.13
N VAL A 112 10.40 0.97 -7.78
CA VAL A 112 11.53 1.76 -7.29
C VAL A 112 11.96 2.76 -8.37
N ASP A 113 12.38 3.96 -7.97
CA ASP A 113 12.99 4.92 -8.89
C ASP A 113 14.53 4.77 -8.99
N ASP A 114 15.14 5.58 -9.85
CA ASP A 114 16.58 5.63 -10.08
C ASP A 114 17.41 6.06 -8.86
N THR A 115 16.78 6.63 -7.83
CA THR A 115 17.41 6.96 -6.55
C THR A 115 17.35 5.82 -5.54
N GLY A 116 16.64 4.73 -5.85
CA GLY A 116 16.36 3.64 -4.93
C GLY A 116 15.15 3.89 -4.02
N PHE A 117 14.35 4.93 -4.30
CA PHE A 117 13.16 5.23 -3.51
C PHE A 117 12.01 4.30 -3.87
N ILE A 118 11.40 3.67 -2.87
CA ILE A 118 10.27 2.75 -3.04
C ILE A 118 8.97 3.56 -3.12
N HIS A 119 8.30 3.49 -4.27
CA HIS A 119 7.03 4.17 -4.49
C HIS A 119 5.83 3.33 -4.01
N SER A 120 5.89 2.01 -4.19
CA SER A 120 4.91 1.05 -3.70
C SER A 120 5.47 -0.35 -3.73
N TYR A 121 4.82 -1.26 -3.00
CA TYR A 121 5.14 -2.68 -3.02
C TYR A 121 3.86 -3.49 -2.85
N GLU A 122 3.90 -4.72 -3.36
CA GLU A 122 2.88 -5.73 -3.18
C GLU A 122 3.55 -7.04 -2.78
N GLN A 123 2.91 -7.81 -1.91
CA GLN A 123 3.45 -9.08 -1.45
C GLN A 123 2.41 -10.20 -1.55
N PHE A 124 2.84 -11.38 -1.97
CA PHE A 124 1.97 -12.54 -2.02
C PHE A 124 2.75 -13.81 -1.73
N THR A 125 2.02 -14.88 -1.45
CA THR A 125 2.59 -16.20 -1.17
C THR A 125 2.31 -17.12 -2.35
N TYR A 126 3.36 -17.72 -2.89
CA TYR A 126 3.31 -18.69 -3.96
C TYR A 126 3.61 -20.08 -3.41
N ILE A 127 2.68 -21.01 -3.60
CA ILE A 127 2.85 -22.41 -3.24
C ILE A 127 2.91 -23.23 -4.54
N PRO A 128 4.08 -23.77 -4.94
CA PRO A 128 4.27 -24.40 -6.25
C PRO A 128 3.24 -25.48 -6.61
N VAL A 129 2.84 -26.32 -5.66
CA VAL A 129 1.86 -27.39 -5.90
C VAL A 129 0.43 -26.91 -6.13
N ARG A 130 0.10 -25.69 -5.70
CA ARG A 130 -1.24 -25.13 -5.81
C ARG A 130 -1.31 -24.05 -6.90
N ASP A 131 -0.27 -23.21 -6.98
CA ASP A 131 -0.34 -21.92 -7.65
C ASP A 131 0.43 -21.87 -8.99
N CYS A 132 0.99 -22.98 -9.48
CA CYS A 132 1.80 -23.00 -10.71
C CYS A 132 1.05 -22.51 -11.98
N ASN A 133 -0.28 -22.56 -11.96
CA ASN A 133 -1.13 -22.06 -13.05
C ASN A 133 -1.83 -20.74 -12.70
N THR A 134 -1.60 -20.21 -11.50
CA THR A 134 -2.21 -18.96 -11.04
C THR A 134 -1.51 -17.77 -11.68
N LYS A 135 -2.32 -16.82 -12.17
CA LYS A 135 -1.86 -15.52 -12.64
C LYS A 135 -2.10 -14.48 -11.55
N PHE A 136 -1.03 -13.88 -11.08
CA PHE A 136 -1.06 -12.83 -10.06
C PHE A 136 -1.12 -11.47 -10.75
N ASN A 137 -2.21 -10.73 -10.53
CA ASN A 137 -2.37 -9.37 -11.06
C ASN A 137 -2.00 -8.36 -9.96
N ILE A 138 -1.00 -7.54 -10.25
CA ILE A 138 -0.33 -6.67 -9.28
C ILE A 138 -0.43 -5.24 -9.79
N TYR A 139 -0.80 -4.32 -8.90
CA TYR A 139 -0.97 -2.89 -9.22
C TYR A 139 -0.06 -2.04 -8.35
N LEU A 140 1.01 -1.52 -8.93
CA LEU A 140 1.99 -0.69 -8.24
C LEU A 140 1.69 0.78 -8.53
N LEU A 141 1.53 1.58 -7.48
CA LEU A 141 1.21 3.01 -7.57
C LEU A 141 2.47 3.86 -7.46
N TYR A 142 2.52 4.95 -8.21
CA TYR A 142 3.52 5.98 -7.99
C TYR A 142 3.13 6.77 -6.73
N GLN A 143 4.11 7.01 -5.85
CA GLN A 143 3.91 7.86 -4.68
C GLN A 143 3.62 9.31 -5.08
N ASP A 144 4.35 9.83 -6.07
CA ASP A 144 4.11 11.15 -6.65
C ASP A 144 2.84 11.11 -7.51
N ARG A 145 1.99 12.13 -7.34
CA ARG A 145 0.67 12.22 -7.98
C ARG A 145 0.55 13.59 -8.68
N PRO A 146 0.78 13.69 -10.00
CA PRO A 146 1.11 12.61 -10.96
C PRO A 146 2.56 12.12 -10.85
N LYS A 147 2.90 11.03 -11.55
CA LYS A 147 4.26 10.47 -11.59
C LYS A 147 5.24 11.49 -12.14
N ASN A 148 6.47 11.46 -11.64
CA ASN A 148 7.52 12.32 -12.17
C ASN A 148 8.08 11.75 -13.49
N ILE A 149 7.85 12.46 -14.59
CA ILE A 149 8.26 12.00 -15.93
C ILE A 149 9.77 12.07 -16.18
N THR A 150 10.53 12.76 -15.32
CA THR A 150 11.99 12.86 -15.45
C THR A 150 12.74 11.71 -14.77
N LYS A 151 12.05 10.92 -13.95
CA LYS A 151 12.62 9.76 -13.26
C LYS A 151 12.46 8.51 -14.09
N ASN A 152 13.43 7.61 -13.95
CA ASN A 152 13.31 6.24 -14.44
C ASN A 152 12.79 5.36 -13.30
N TYR A 153 11.96 4.38 -13.65
CA TYR A 153 11.35 3.49 -12.69
C TYR A 153 11.63 2.05 -13.09
N THR A 154 11.85 1.20 -12.12
CA THR A 154 12.06 -0.24 -12.33
C THR A 154 11.22 -1.03 -11.34
N ILE A 155 10.87 -2.24 -11.72
CA ILE A 155 10.16 -3.18 -10.86
C ILE A 155 11.15 -4.23 -10.37
N HIS A 156 11.30 -4.34 -9.06
CA HIS A 156 12.06 -5.40 -8.42
C HIS A 156 11.11 -6.48 -7.92
N ILE A 157 11.42 -7.74 -8.21
CA ILE A 157 10.67 -8.90 -7.74
C ILE A 157 11.64 -9.76 -6.95
N ASP A 158 11.41 -9.93 -5.66
CA ASP A 158 12.25 -10.72 -4.77
C ASP A 158 11.49 -11.94 -4.25
N ALA A 159 12.15 -13.10 -4.28
CA ALA A 159 11.61 -14.35 -3.77
C ALA A 159 12.42 -14.86 -2.58
N TYR A 160 11.73 -15.26 -1.52
CA TYR A 160 12.33 -15.87 -0.34
C TYR A 160 11.53 -17.10 0.11
N ASP A 161 12.21 -18.05 0.72
CA ASP A 161 11.55 -19.12 1.46
C ASP A 161 10.86 -18.51 2.67
N LYS A 162 9.54 -18.67 2.76
CA LYS A 162 8.73 -18.01 3.80
C LYS A 162 8.87 -18.69 5.16
N ILE A 163 9.33 -19.93 5.21
CA ILE A 163 9.51 -20.70 6.44
C ILE A 163 10.88 -20.38 7.03
N ASP A 164 11.93 -20.55 6.23
CA ASP A 164 13.31 -20.36 6.69
C ASP A 164 13.78 -18.91 6.57
N LEU A 165 12.97 -18.03 5.98
CA LEU A 165 13.31 -16.64 5.65
C LEU A 165 14.58 -16.51 4.80
N LEU A 166 14.84 -17.53 3.98
CA LEU A 166 16.01 -17.61 3.12
C LEU A 166 15.75 -16.90 1.79
N TYR A 167 16.56 -15.91 1.45
CA TYR A 167 16.52 -15.29 0.12
C TYR A 167 16.84 -16.33 -0.97
N LEU A 168 15.97 -16.44 -1.98
CA LEU A 168 16.11 -17.40 -3.06
C LEU A 168 16.65 -16.75 -4.33
N THR A 169 15.99 -15.71 -4.82
CA THR A 169 16.33 -15.07 -6.10
C THR A 169 15.60 -13.72 -6.28
N SER A 170 15.98 -12.97 -7.31
CA SER A 170 15.28 -11.76 -7.74
C SER A 170 15.30 -11.53 -9.24
N TRP A 171 14.36 -10.72 -9.69
CA TRP A 171 14.24 -10.24 -11.07
C TRP A 171 14.04 -8.73 -11.09
N THR A 172 14.57 -8.08 -12.12
CA THR A 172 14.36 -6.65 -12.35
C THR A 172 13.73 -6.46 -13.72
N LEU A 173 12.62 -5.72 -13.77
CA LEU A 173 11.94 -5.33 -15.01
C LEU A 173 12.10 -3.81 -15.23
N PRO A 174 12.42 -3.37 -16.46
CA PRO A 174 12.46 -1.96 -16.82
C PRO A 174 11.07 -1.33 -16.88
#